data_AF-M5DD94-F1
#
_entry.id   AF-M5DD94-F1
#
_cell.length_a   1.000
_cell.length_b   1.000
_cell.length_c   1.000
_cell.angle_alpha   90.00
_cell.angle_beta   90.00
_cell.angle_gamma   90.00
#
_symmetry.space_group_name_H-M   'P 1'
#
loop_
_entity.id
_entity.type
_entity.pdbx_description
1 polymer ?
#
loop_
_entity_poly.entity_id
_entity_poly.type
_entity_poly.pdbx_seq_one_letter_code
_entity_poly.pdbx_strand_id
1 'polypeptide(L)'
;HICHKSATNAKGHAVIKAGDSVYIQWDTWPESHHGPVIDYLASCGSAGCETVDKTQLEFFKIAEAGLIDGSQAPGKWAADQLIAQNNSWLVTIPENIKP
;
A
#
# COMPACT_ATOMS: atom_id res chain seq x y z
N HIS A 1 1.82 4.93 14.53
CA HIS A 1 3.12 4.80 13.82
C HIS A 1 2.90 5.11 12.35
N ILE A 2 3.87 5.69 11.65
CA ILE A 2 3.69 6.14 10.24
C ILE A 2 3.99 5.00 9.25
N CYS A 3 5.24 4.53 9.17
CA CYS A 3 5.62 3.37 8.34
C CYS A 3 5.82 2.09 9.18
N HIS A 4 4.92 1.78 10.11
CA HIS A 4 5.04 0.71 11.13
C HIS A 4 6.02 1.03 12.30
N LYS A 5 6.07 0.12 13.30
CA LYS A 5 6.80 0.26 14.57
C LYS A 5 8.30 0.47 14.34
N SER A 6 8.85 1.53 14.92
CA SER A 6 10.29 1.86 14.90
C SER A 6 10.94 1.95 13.52
N ALA A 7 10.17 2.12 12.45
CA ALA A 7 10.72 2.20 11.10
C ALA A 7 11.69 3.37 10.92
N THR A 8 12.76 3.13 10.17
CA THR A 8 13.70 4.14 9.68
C THR A 8 13.65 4.17 8.16
N ASN A 9 14.13 5.23 7.55
CA ASN A 9 14.15 5.38 6.09
C ASN A 9 14.91 4.22 5.43
N ALA A 10 14.42 3.80 4.27
CA ALA A 10 15.16 2.89 3.40
C ALA A 10 16.42 3.59 2.88
N LYS A 11 17.46 2.82 2.53
CA LYS A 11 18.74 3.35 2.00
C LYS A 11 18.76 3.50 0.48
N GLY A 12 17.61 3.39 -0.17
CA GLY A 12 17.47 3.49 -1.61
C GLY A 12 16.01 3.53 -2.04
N HIS A 13 15.79 3.63 -3.34
CA HIS A 13 14.48 3.74 -3.97
C HIS A 13 14.39 2.89 -5.24
N ALA A 14 13.17 2.56 -5.64
CA ALA A 14 12.87 1.96 -6.93
C ALA A 14 12.32 3.02 -7.88
N VAL A 15 12.81 3.04 -9.11
CA VAL A 15 12.33 3.96 -10.15
C VAL A 15 11.16 3.30 -10.87
N ILE A 16 10.01 3.98 -10.87
CA ILE A 16 8.77 3.56 -11.53
C ILE A 16 8.19 4.77 -12.28
N LYS A 17 7.49 4.53 -13.39
CA LYS A 17 6.79 5.60 -14.12
C LYS A 17 5.38 5.77 -13.56
N ALA A 18 4.82 6.96 -13.73
CA ALA A 18 3.38 7.16 -13.58
C ALA A 18 2.63 6.22 -14.54
N GLY A 19 1.58 5.56 -14.05
CA GLY A 19 0.86 4.51 -14.77
C GLY A 19 1.43 3.09 -14.65
N ASP A 20 2.68 2.93 -14.17
CA ASP A 20 3.22 1.60 -13.88
C ASP A 20 2.51 0.97 -12.68
N SER A 21 2.62 -0.36 -12.56
CA SER A 21 2.13 -1.10 -11.40
C SER A 21 3.27 -1.69 -10.58
N VAL A 22 3.11 -1.66 -9.26
CA VAL A 22 3.98 -2.28 -8.26
C VAL A 22 3.26 -3.50 -7.70
N TYR A 23 3.92 -4.66 -7.78
CA TYR A 23 3.41 -5.90 -7.20
C TYR A 23 4.00 -6.09 -5.79
N ILE A 24 3.14 -6.14 -4.78
CA ILE A 24 3.52 -6.34 -3.39
C ILE A 24 3.18 -7.77 -3.00
N GLN A 25 4.22 -8.55 -2.73
CA GLN A 25 4.09 -9.92 -2.23
C GLN A 25 4.14 -9.89 -0.70
N TRP A 26 3.06 -10.36 -0.08
CA TRP A 26 3.04 -10.64 1.35
C TRP A 26 3.60 -12.04 1.63
N ASP A 27 4.00 -12.26 2.86
CA ASP A 27 4.17 -13.61 3.41
C ASP A 27 2.80 -14.26 3.65
N THR A 28 2.65 -15.06 4.71
CA THR A 28 1.37 -15.70 5.01
C THR A 28 0.37 -14.69 5.57
N TRP A 29 -0.74 -14.48 4.87
CA TRP A 29 -1.89 -13.77 5.42
C TRP A 29 -2.92 -14.75 6.02
N PRO A 30 -3.24 -14.69 7.33
CA PRO A 30 -4.21 -15.60 7.93
C PRO A 30 -5.64 -15.31 7.42
N GLU A 31 -6.40 -16.36 7.11
CA GLU A 31 -7.79 -16.23 6.64
C GLU A 31 -8.68 -15.42 7.60
N SER A 32 -8.46 -15.53 8.91
CA SER A 32 -9.25 -14.80 9.91
C SER A 32 -9.03 -13.28 9.90
N HIS A 33 -8.02 -12.78 9.21
CA HIS A 33 -7.64 -11.36 9.17
C HIS A 33 -8.37 -10.64 8.03
N HIS A 34 -9.69 -10.70 8.03
CA HIS A 34 -10.53 -10.00 7.08
C HIS A 34 -10.43 -8.48 7.28
N GLY A 35 -10.25 -7.74 6.20
CA GLY A 35 -10.15 -6.29 6.28
C GLY A 35 -9.85 -5.60 4.95
N PRO A 36 -9.83 -4.26 4.97
CA PRO A 36 -9.50 -3.47 3.81
C PRO A 36 -8.00 -3.55 3.48
N VAL A 37 -7.67 -3.30 2.21
CA VAL A 37 -6.31 -3.00 1.75
C VAL A 37 -6.32 -1.60 1.16
N ILE A 38 -5.38 -0.74 1.60
CA ILE A 38 -5.38 0.69 1.27
C ILE A 38 -3.96 1.13 0.94
N ASP A 39 -3.81 1.83 -0.17
CA ASP A 39 -2.54 2.28 -0.70
C ASP A 39 -2.46 3.82 -0.66
N TYR A 40 -1.32 4.34 -0.22
CA TYR A 40 -1.05 5.77 -0.10
C TYR A 40 0.31 6.12 -0.71
N LEU A 41 0.43 7.35 -1.18
CA LEU A 41 1.70 7.97 -1.52
C LEU A 41 1.88 9.26 -0.71
N ALA A 42 3.13 9.65 -0.49
CA ALA A 42 3.51 10.92 0.10
C ALA A 42 4.77 11.42 -0.61
N SER A 43 4.88 12.73 -0.84
CA SER A 43 6.10 13.31 -1.40
C SER A 43 7.21 13.33 -0.35
N CYS A 44 8.41 12.87 -0.72
CA CYS A 44 9.61 12.98 0.13
C CYS A 44 10.28 14.37 0.03
N GLY A 45 9.72 15.28 -0.78
CA GLY A 45 10.35 16.56 -1.11
C GLY A 45 11.60 16.40 -1.96
N SER A 46 12.36 17.48 -2.13
CA SER A 46 13.55 17.52 -2.99
C SER A 46 14.79 16.85 -2.39
N ALA A 47 14.80 16.59 -1.08
CA ALA A 47 15.94 15.95 -0.40
C ALA A 47 15.99 14.42 -0.62
N GLY A 48 14.89 13.82 -1.08
CA GLY A 48 14.80 12.37 -1.32
C GLY A 48 14.24 11.58 -0.13
N CYS A 49 13.82 10.34 -0.39
CA CYS A 49 13.14 9.49 0.60
C CYS A 49 14.10 8.87 1.61
N GLU A 50 15.40 8.83 1.33
CA GLU A 50 16.43 8.23 2.18
C GLU A 50 16.68 9.07 3.44
N THR A 51 16.31 10.36 3.43
CA THR A 51 16.57 11.29 4.53
C THR A 51 15.35 12.06 5.02
N VAL A 52 14.17 11.85 4.41
CA VAL A 52 12.93 12.55 4.81
C VAL A 52 12.57 12.30 6.28
N ASP A 53 12.17 13.34 7.01
CA ASP A 53 11.53 13.15 8.31
C ASP A 53 10.12 12.58 8.09
N LYS A 54 9.95 11.29 8.39
CA LYS A 54 8.67 10.59 8.20
C LYS A 54 7.49 11.28 8.89
N THR A 55 7.72 12.07 9.95
CA THR A 55 6.66 12.77 10.69
C THR A 55 6.07 13.94 9.91
N GLN A 56 6.74 14.40 8.86
CA GLN A 56 6.30 15.47 7.97
C GLN A 56 5.63 14.94 6.70
N LEU A 57 5.52 13.61 6.53
CA LEU A 57 4.90 13.02 5.35
C LEU A 57 3.38 13.23 5.38
N GLU A 58 2.88 13.90 4.35
CA GLU A 58 1.45 14.07 4.10
C GLU A 58 0.98 13.03 3.08
N PHE A 59 0.33 11.98 3.58
CA PHE A 59 -0.15 10.88 2.75
C PHE A 59 -1.47 11.23 2.08
N PHE A 60 -1.55 10.98 0.77
CA PHE A 60 -2.80 10.95 0.02
C PHE A 60 -3.08 9.53 -0.46
N LYS A 61 -4.35 9.14 -0.40
CA LYS A 61 -4.80 7.81 -0.81
C LYS A 61 -4.75 7.71 -2.33
N ILE A 62 -4.26 6.60 -2.85
CA ILE A 62 -4.24 6.30 -4.29
C ILE A 62 -5.16 5.13 -4.66
N ALA A 63 -5.41 4.21 -3.72
CA ALA A 63 -6.35 3.11 -3.92
C ALA A 63 -6.92 2.64 -2.57
N GLU A 64 -8.13 2.07 -2.61
CA GLU A 64 -8.70 1.32 -1.51
C GLU A 64 -9.62 0.21 -2.01
N ALA A 65 -9.61 -0.91 -1.29
CA ALA A 65 -10.60 -1.96 -1.41
C ALA A 65 -11.04 -2.38 -0.01
N GLY A 66 -12.36 -2.45 0.21
CA GLY A 66 -12.96 -2.75 1.51
C GLY A 66 -13.73 -4.06 1.51
N LEU A 67 -14.94 -4.04 2.09
CA LEU A 67 -15.89 -5.14 2.02
C LEU A 67 -16.41 -5.28 0.57
N ILE A 68 -16.27 -6.47 -0.01
CA ILE A 68 -16.70 -6.81 -1.37
C ILE A 68 -18.08 -7.43 -1.34
N ASP A 69 -18.34 -8.34 -0.40
CA ASP A 69 -19.63 -9.00 -0.22
C ASP A 69 -19.91 -9.19 1.27
N GLY A 70 -20.95 -8.51 1.76
CA GLY A 70 -21.41 -8.57 3.15
C GLY A 70 -22.67 -9.41 3.35
N SER A 71 -23.09 -10.19 2.35
CA SER A 71 -24.34 -10.97 2.41
C SER A 71 -24.35 -12.02 3.52
N GLN A 72 -23.17 -12.50 3.92
CA GLN A 72 -22.96 -13.42 5.05
C GLN A 72 -21.78 -12.96 5.89
N ALA A 73 -21.88 -13.04 7.22
CA ALA A 73 -20.76 -12.75 8.12
C ALA A 73 -19.68 -13.86 8.04
N PRO A 74 -18.38 -13.54 8.12
CA PRO A 74 -17.77 -12.21 8.35
C PRO A 74 -17.65 -11.33 7.08
N GLY A 75 -18.14 -11.80 5.94
CA GLY A 75 -18.05 -11.13 4.64
C GLY A 75 -16.83 -11.56 3.84
N LYS A 76 -16.79 -11.13 2.58
CA LYS A 76 -15.61 -11.21 1.70
C LYS A 76 -15.01 -9.82 1.55
N TRP A 77 -13.72 -9.69 1.79
CA TRP A 77 -12.97 -8.44 1.89
C TRP A 77 -11.79 -8.42 0.92
N ALA A 78 -11.18 -7.25 0.75
CA ALA A 78 -9.96 -7.09 -0.03
C ALA A 78 -8.82 -8.03 0.42
N ALA A 79 -8.68 -8.24 1.74
CA ALA A 79 -7.73 -9.23 2.27
C ALA A 79 -7.96 -10.64 1.71
N ASP A 80 -9.21 -11.04 1.47
CA ASP A 80 -9.52 -12.36 0.89
C ASP A 80 -9.17 -12.44 -0.60
N GLN A 81 -9.27 -11.32 -1.32
CA GLN A 81 -8.74 -11.23 -2.70
C GLN A 81 -7.21 -11.33 -2.72
N LEU A 82 -6.53 -10.66 -1.78
CA LEU A 82 -5.08 -10.73 -1.62
C LEU A 82 -4.62 -12.18 -1.39
N ILE A 83 -5.30 -12.91 -0.48
CA ILE A 83 -5.03 -14.34 -0.23
C ILE A 83 -5.20 -15.15 -1.52
N ALA A 84 -6.34 -14.97 -2.20
CA ALA A 84 -6.67 -15.69 -3.44
C ALA A 84 -5.68 -15.40 -4.58
N GLN A 85 -5.01 -14.24 -4.57
CA GLN A 85 -3.96 -13.86 -5.50
C GLN A 85 -2.56 -14.33 -5.04
N ASN A 86 -2.46 -15.45 -4.34
CA ASN A 86 -1.20 -15.99 -3.82
C ASN A 86 -0.50 -15.00 -2.87
N ASN A 87 -1.26 -14.45 -1.92
CA ASN A 87 -0.82 -13.45 -0.95
C ASN A 87 -0.20 -12.21 -1.59
N SER A 88 -0.87 -11.63 -2.58
CA SER A 88 -0.32 -10.49 -3.31
C SER A 88 -1.33 -9.39 -3.59
N TRP A 89 -0.80 -8.19 -3.86
CA TRP A 89 -1.58 -7.02 -4.18
C TRP A 89 -0.89 -6.20 -5.27
N LEU A 90 -1.65 -5.78 -6.29
CA LEU A 90 -1.14 -4.94 -7.37
C LEU A 90 -1.57 -3.49 -7.14
N VAL A 91 -0.59 -2.60 -7.04
CA VAL A 91 -0.82 -1.16 -6.85
C VAL A 91 -0.46 -0.43 -8.14
N THR A 92 -1.42 0.30 -8.73
CA THR A 92 -1.15 1.13 -9.92
C THR A 92 -0.84 2.56 -9.49
N ILE A 93 0.27 3.10 -9.98
CA ILE A 93 0.66 4.50 -9.73
C ILE A 93 -0.21 5.42 -10.61
N PRO A 94 -0.86 6.46 -10.06
CA PRO A 94 -1.67 7.37 -10.85
C PRO A 94 -0.89 8.00 -12.02
N GLU A 95 -1.45 8.00 -13.22
CA GLU A 95 -0.80 8.53 -14.44
C GLU A 95 -0.48 10.03 -14.34
N ASN A 96 -1.28 10.77 -13.58
CA ASN A 96 -1.16 12.22 -13.42
C ASN A 96 -0.38 12.64 -12.17
N ILE A 97 0.35 11.71 -11.54
CA ILE A 97 1.19 12.04 -10.39
C ILE A 97 2.39 12.89 -10.82
N LYS A 98 2.74 13.88 -10.01
CA LYS A 98 3.90 14.72 -10.26
C LYS A 98 5.19 13.89 -10.11
N PRO A 99 6.13 13.97 -11.07
CA PRO A 99 7.47 13.40 -10.93
C PRO A 99 8.29 14.05 -9.81
#